data_AF-A0A2W5PNY4-F1
#
_entry.id   AF-A0A2W5PNY4-F1
#
_cell.length_a   1.000
_cell.length_b   1.000
_cell.length_c   1.000
_cell.angle_alpha   90.00
_cell.angle_beta   90.00
_cell.angle_gamma   90.00
#
_symmetry.space_group_name_H-M   'P 1'
#
loop_
_entity.id
_entity.type
_entity.pdbx_description
1 polymer ?
#
loop_
_entity_poly.entity_id
_entity_poly.type
_entity_poly.pdbx_seq_one_letter_code
_entity_poly.pdbx_strand_id
1 'polypeptide(L)'
;MNESQAAIARPDEAEGDRTQRGIQSIEVGGQLLKALVHHGRPMALKDLARDADMTPAKAHPYMVSFGRLGLVEQDRSSGHYRLGPLALQLGLIGLQQADPVHVATPLLAGLAREVGHTVAIAVWGDRGATIVRLAEAPSPVHVNMRHGTVFSLTNTASGRLFGAFLPADTVRALL
;
A
#
# COMPACT_ATOMS: atom_id res chain seq x y z
N MET A 1 40.97 -30.98 -38.58
CA MET A 1 40.67 -31.13 -37.15
C MET A 1 41.69 -30.30 -36.40
N ASN A 2 41.33 -29.05 -36.09
CA ASN A 2 41.97 -28.15 -35.11
C ASN A 2 40.98 -26.97 -34.92
N GLU A 3 40.30 -26.91 -33.78
CA GLU A 3 40.46 -25.90 -32.71
C GLU A 3 40.26 -24.45 -33.20
N SER A 4 39.09 -23.84 -32.94
CA SER A 4 38.73 -23.12 -31.71
C SER A 4 39.27 -21.68 -31.71
N GLN A 5 38.42 -20.75 -32.12
CA GLN A 5 38.23 -19.41 -31.53
C GLN A 5 37.19 -18.62 -32.34
N ALA A 6 35.91 -18.77 -31.98
CA ALA A 6 34.89 -17.76 -32.27
C ALA A 6 34.80 -16.88 -31.02
N ALA A 7 35.35 -15.67 -31.12
CA ALA A 7 35.19 -14.65 -30.09
C ALA A 7 33.72 -14.24 -30.01
N ILE A 8 33.03 -14.68 -28.95
CA ILE A 8 31.71 -14.17 -28.60
C ILE A 8 31.94 -12.90 -27.78
N ALA A 9 31.94 -11.75 -28.45
CA ALA A 9 31.79 -10.46 -27.77
C ALA A 9 30.36 -10.39 -27.20
N ARG A 10 30.25 -10.09 -25.89
CA ARG A 10 28.99 -9.93 -25.17
C ARG A 10 28.32 -8.60 -25.60
N PRO A 11 27.07 -8.58 -26.04
CA PRO A 11 26.31 -7.34 -26.14
C PRO A 11 25.56 -7.16 -24.82
N ASP A 12 26.19 -6.54 -23.83
CA ASP A 12 25.50 -6.19 -22.59
C ASP A 12 26.10 -4.94 -21.94
N GLU A 13 26.23 -3.88 -22.74
CA GLU A 13 26.41 -2.54 -22.19
C GLU A 13 25.53 -1.55 -22.96
N ALA A 14 24.65 -0.89 -22.21
CA ALA A 14 23.78 0.24 -22.57
C ALA A 14 22.29 -0.04 -22.86
N GLU A 15 21.60 -0.78 -21.99
CA GLU A 15 20.21 -0.44 -21.66
C GLU A 15 20.22 0.60 -20.53
N GLY A 16 20.44 1.86 -20.92
CA GLY A 16 20.24 2.99 -20.03
C GLY A 16 18.78 3.03 -19.60
N ASP A 17 18.55 2.94 -18.28
CA ASP A 17 17.28 3.22 -17.63
C ASP A 17 16.76 4.59 -18.11
N ARG A 18 15.88 4.58 -19.11
CA ARG A 18 15.13 5.76 -19.51
C ARG A 18 14.05 5.97 -18.45
N THR A 19 14.45 6.51 -17.31
CA THR A 19 13.51 6.94 -16.27
C THR A 19 12.47 7.84 -16.95
N GLN A 20 11.22 7.38 -16.99
CA GLN A 20 10.14 8.06 -17.69
C GLN A 20 10.01 9.50 -17.17
N ARG A 21 10.06 10.49 -18.06
CA ARG A 21 10.07 11.91 -17.68
C ARG A 21 8.73 12.32 -17.05
N GLY A 22 8.73 12.65 -15.76
CA GLY A 22 7.57 13.14 -15.02
C GLY A 22 7.22 14.61 -15.27
N ILE A 23 6.04 15.04 -14.80
CA ILE A 23 5.60 16.44 -14.83
C ILE A 23 5.93 17.10 -13.49
N GLN A 24 6.95 17.96 -13.48
CA GLN A 24 7.48 18.59 -12.27
C GLN A 24 6.42 19.37 -11.47
N SER A 25 5.46 20.03 -12.12
CA SER A 25 4.40 20.77 -11.42
C SER A 25 3.46 19.85 -10.64
N ILE A 26 3.20 18.64 -11.11
CA ILE A 26 2.40 17.64 -10.40
C ILE A 26 3.16 17.12 -9.18
N GLU A 27 4.46 16.85 -9.31
CA GLU A 27 5.30 16.39 -8.21
C GLU A 27 5.43 17.45 -7.11
N VAL A 28 5.68 18.72 -7.49
CA VAL A 28 5.77 19.85 -6.56
C VAL A 28 4.43 20.11 -5.89
N GLY A 29 3.33 20.21 -6.67
CA GLY A 29 1.99 20.39 -6.11
C GLY A 29 1.59 19.22 -5.20
N GLY A 30 1.97 17.99 -5.56
CA GLY A 30 1.67 16.79 -4.80
C GLY A 30 2.19 16.81 -3.35
N GLN A 31 3.25 17.57 -3.07
CA GLN A 31 3.75 17.74 -1.69
C GLN A 31 2.74 18.46 -0.79
N LEU A 32 1.94 19.40 -1.33
CA LEU A 32 0.88 20.08 -0.57
C LEU A 32 -0.26 19.12 -0.23
N LEU A 33 -0.63 18.22 -1.16
CA LEU A 33 -1.63 17.18 -0.90
C LEU A 33 -1.13 16.19 0.15
N LYS A 34 0.15 15.79 0.08
CA LYS A 34 0.78 14.93 1.10
C LYS A 34 0.77 15.58 2.47
N ALA A 35 1.11 16.86 2.58
CA ALA A 35 1.04 17.60 3.85
C ALA A 35 -0.38 17.61 4.42
N LEU A 36 -1.39 17.85 3.58
CA LEU A 36 -2.79 17.86 4.00
C LEU A 36 -3.28 16.48 4.48
N VAL A 37 -2.88 15.41 3.79
CA VAL A 37 -3.18 14.02 4.19
C VAL A 37 -2.46 13.64 5.47
N HIS A 38 -1.18 14.03 5.63
CA HIS A 38 -0.38 13.71 6.80
C HIS A 38 -0.99 14.24 8.10
N HIS A 39 -1.53 15.46 8.09
CA HIS A 39 -2.16 16.06 9.26
C HIS A 39 -3.62 15.67 9.46
N GLY A 40 -4.31 15.22 8.40
CA GLY A 40 -5.70 14.75 8.49
C GLY A 40 -6.71 15.78 8.99
N ARG A 41 -6.43 17.07 8.87
CA ARG A 41 -7.29 18.17 9.34
C ARG A 41 -7.19 19.39 8.42
N PRO A 42 -8.16 20.33 8.43
CA PRO A 42 -8.05 21.57 7.69
C PRO A 42 -6.81 22.39 8.10
N MET A 43 -6.10 22.97 7.14
CA MET A 43 -4.84 23.69 7.37
C MET A 43 -4.78 25.05 6.66
N ALA A 44 -4.15 26.05 7.28
CA ALA A 44 -3.86 27.31 6.62
C ALA A 44 -2.77 27.14 5.55
N LEU A 45 -2.80 27.98 4.50
CA LEU A 45 -1.84 27.93 3.39
C LEU A 45 -0.38 28.00 3.87
N LYS A 46 -0.11 28.83 4.88
CA LYS A 46 1.25 29.01 5.43
C LYS A 46 1.82 27.72 6.01
N ASP A 47 0.97 26.90 6.63
CA ASP A 47 1.38 25.67 7.30
C ASP A 47 1.57 24.57 6.26
N LEU A 48 0.68 24.47 5.27
CA LEU A 48 0.86 23.58 4.12
C LEU A 48 2.13 23.91 3.33
N ALA A 49 2.40 25.19 3.09
CA ALA A 49 3.58 25.62 2.35
C ALA A 49 4.87 25.29 3.11
N ARG A 50 4.90 25.53 4.42
CA ARG A 50 6.04 25.16 5.28
C ARG A 50 6.31 23.66 5.22
N ASP A 51 5.28 22.84 5.39
CA ASP A 51 5.43 21.38 5.45
C ASP A 51 5.77 20.77 4.08
N ALA A 52 5.39 21.44 2.99
CA ALA A 52 5.75 21.09 1.63
C ALA A 52 7.05 21.75 1.14
N ASP A 53 7.84 22.34 2.05
CA ASP A 53 9.12 23.03 1.78
C ASP A 53 9.04 24.07 0.66
N MET A 54 8.03 24.95 0.74
CA MET A 54 7.82 26.01 -0.24
C MET A 54 7.28 27.31 0.38
N THR A 55 7.40 28.41 -0.36
CA THR A 55 6.81 29.69 0.07
C THR A 55 5.28 29.69 -0.15
N PRO A 56 4.49 30.41 0.67
CA PRO A 56 3.05 30.53 0.44
C PRO A 56 2.68 31.07 -0.95
N ALA A 57 3.49 32.00 -1.48
CA ALA A 57 3.32 32.54 -2.83
C ALA A 57 3.48 31.46 -3.92
N LYS A 58 4.41 30.52 -3.73
CA LYS A 58 4.60 29.37 -4.62
C LYS A 58 3.51 28.32 -4.44
N ALA A 59 3.01 28.11 -3.22
CA ALA A 59 1.96 27.13 -2.92
C ALA A 59 0.59 27.54 -3.45
N HIS A 60 0.25 28.83 -3.41
CA HIS A 60 -1.09 29.32 -3.74
C HIS A 60 -1.59 28.87 -5.14
N PRO A 61 -0.84 29.03 -6.25
CA PRO A 61 -1.30 28.59 -7.57
C PRO A 61 -1.59 27.08 -7.67
N TYR A 62 -0.86 26.25 -6.93
CA TYR A 62 -1.14 24.81 -6.85
C TYR A 62 -2.47 24.56 -6.11
N MET A 63 -2.68 25.21 -4.96
CA MET A 63 -3.93 25.06 -4.19
C MET A 63 -5.15 25.55 -4.98
N VAL A 64 -5.02 26.63 -5.77
CA VAL A 64 -6.06 27.07 -6.70
C VAL A 64 -6.33 26.00 -7.76
N SER A 65 -5.29 25.41 -8.35
CA SER A 65 -5.44 24.37 -9.39
C SER A 65 -6.08 23.11 -8.82
N PHE A 66 -5.65 22.66 -7.63
CA PHE A 66 -6.30 21.54 -6.94
C PHE A 66 -7.74 21.85 -6.55
N GLY A 67 -8.04 23.10 -6.19
CA GLY A 67 -9.39 23.57 -5.94
C GLY A 67 -10.28 23.45 -7.17
N ARG A 68 -9.78 23.86 -8.34
CA ARG A 68 -10.47 23.71 -9.63
C ARG A 68 -10.70 22.26 -10.02
N LEU A 69 -9.78 21.36 -9.67
CA LEU A 69 -9.93 19.91 -9.86
C LEU A 69 -10.85 19.26 -8.81
N GLY A 70 -11.19 19.95 -7.72
CA GLY A 70 -11.98 19.41 -6.61
C GLY A 70 -11.20 18.50 -5.65
N LEU A 71 -9.86 18.47 -5.74
CA LEU A 71 -9.00 17.70 -4.84
C LEU A 71 -8.88 18.36 -3.45
N VAL A 72 -8.97 19.69 -3.41
CA VAL A 72 -9.02 20.47 -2.17
C VAL A 72 -10.16 21.46 -2.24
N GLU A 73 -10.58 21.96 -1.08
CA GLU A 73 -11.49 23.08 -0.98
C GLU A 73 -11.03 24.03 0.12
N GLN A 74 -11.28 25.32 -0.06
CA GLN A 74 -10.96 26.35 0.92
C GLN A 74 -12.23 26.76 1.66
N ASP A 75 -12.19 26.64 2.98
CA ASP A 75 -13.24 27.10 3.85
C ASP A 75 -13.33 28.65 3.82
N ARG A 76 -14.50 29.20 3.51
CA ARG A 76 -14.69 30.64 3.37
C ARG A 76 -14.57 31.41 4.68
N SER A 77 -14.82 30.76 5.82
CA SER A 77 -14.82 31.43 7.13
C SER A 77 -13.43 31.50 7.74
N SER A 78 -12.65 30.43 7.61
CA SER A 78 -11.33 30.28 8.21
C SER A 78 -10.18 30.45 7.22
N GLY A 79 -10.45 30.40 5.92
CA GLY A 79 -9.43 30.38 4.86
C GLY A 79 -8.59 29.09 4.82
N HIS A 80 -8.93 28.08 5.64
CA HIS A 80 -8.19 26.82 5.70
C HIS A 80 -8.57 25.90 4.54
N TYR A 81 -7.59 25.14 4.06
CA TYR A 81 -7.76 24.14 3.02
C TYR A 81 -8.02 22.77 3.64
N ARG A 82 -8.92 22.00 3.02
CA ARG A 82 -9.22 20.61 3.35
C ARG A 82 -9.39 19.78 2.08
N LEU A 83 -9.45 18.46 2.21
CA LEU A 83 -9.72 17.57 1.09
C LEU A 83 -11.10 17.89 0.49
N GLY A 84 -11.16 17.97 -0.84
CA GLY A 84 -12.38 18.29 -1.58
C GLY A 84 -13.15 17.03 -2.03
N PRO A 85 -14.29 17.22 -2.72
CA PRO A 85 -15.16 16.12 -3.14
C PRO A 85 -14.48 15.05 -4.01
N LEU A 86 -13.57 15.43 -4.92
CA LEU A 86 -12.85 14.46 -5.76
C LEU A 86 -11.92 13.58 -4.92
N ALA A 87 -11.25 14.16 -3.92
CA ALA A 87 -10.38 13.38 -3.03
C ALA A 87 -11.17 12.34 -2.23
N LEU A 88 -12.39 12.67 -1.78
CA LEU A 88 -13.29 11.71 -1.13
C LEU A 88 -13.69 10.58 -2.09
N GLN A 89 -14.10 10.91 -3.32
CA GLN A 89 -14.47 9.91 -4.31
C GLN A 89 -13.32 8.96 -4.65
N LEU A 90 -12.10 9.50 -4.86
CA LEU A 90 -10.90 8.69 -5.07
C LEU A 90 -10.63 7.77 -3.87
N GLY A 91 -10.77 8.28 -2.65
CA GLY A 91 -10.62 7.49 -1.43
C GLY A 91 -11.64 6.35 -1.33
N LEU A 92 -12.91 6.61 -1.59
CA LEU A 92 -13.98 5.61 -1.55
C LEU A 92 -13.78 4.52 -2.60
N ILE A 93 -13.42 4.89 -3.84
CA ILE A 93 -13.11 3.93 -4.91
C ILE A 93 -11.86 3.10 -4.53
N GLY A 94 -10.83 3.77 -4.00
CA GLY A 94 -9.63 3.10 -3.52
C GLY A 94 -9.93 2.09 -2.41
N LEU A 95 -10.80 2.45 -1.45
CA LEU A 95 -11.26 1.55 -0.39
C LEU A 95 -12.09 0.38 -0.94
N GLN A 96 -12.96 0.63 -1.92
CA GLN A 96 -13.74 -0.41 -2.58
C GLN A 96 -12.84 -1.42 -3.33
N GLN A 97 -11.75 -0.92 -3.92
CA GLN A 97 -10.77 -1.74 -4.67
C GLN A 97 -9.67 -2.32 -3.77
N ALA A 98 -9.61 -1.93 -2.50
CA ALA A 98 -8.59 -2.42 -1.59
C ALA A 98 -8.84 -3.89 -1.29
N ASP A 99 -8.10 -4.76 -1.98
CA ASP A 99 -7.97 -6.17 -1.61
C ASP A 99 -6.88 -6.29 -0.54
N PRO A 100 -7.22 -6.57 0.73
CA PRO A 100 -6.24 -6.67 1.81
C PRO A 100 -5.19 -7.75 1.55
N VAL A 101 -5.55 -8.82 0.82
CA VAL A 101 -4.61 -9.87 0.44
C VAL A 101 -3.60 -9.33 -0.57
N HIS A 102 -4.07 -8.59 -1.59
CA HIS A 102 -3.19 -7.97 -2.57
C HIS A 102 -2.23 -6.97 -1.92
N VAL A 103 -2.72 -6.12 -1.01
CA VAL A 103 -1.92 -5.13 -0.27
C VAL A 103 -0.87 -5.79 0.63
N ALA A 104 -1.22 -6.87 1.33
CA ALA A 104 -0.31 -7.56 2.25
C ALA A 104 0.66 -8.51 1.55
N THR A 105 0.32 -9.04 0.36
CA THR A 105 1.14 -9.97 -0.42
C THR A 105 2.62 -9.55 -0.55
N PRO A 106 2.95 -8.32 -1.00
CA PRO A 106 4.35 -7.92 -1.19
C PRO A 106 5.16 -7.79 0.11
N LEU A 107 4.51 -7.70 1.27
CA LEU A 107 5.17 -7.53 2.57
C LEU A 107 5.64 -8.86 3.18
N LEU A 108 5.02 -9.98 2.77
CA LEU A 108 5.26 -11.31 3.33
C LEU A 108 6.74 -11.72 3.32
N ALA A 109 7.42 -11.55 2.19
CA ALA A 109 8.82 -11.98 2.05
C ALA A 109 9.79 -11.13 2.88
N GLY A 110 9.49 -9.83 3.05
CA GLY A 110 10.23 -8.96 3.96
C GLY A 110 10.07 -9.42 5.40
N LEU A 111 8.81 -9.59 5.82
CA LEU A 111 8.48 -9.99 7.19
C LEU A 111 9.03 -11.38 7.54
N ALA A 112 8.90 -12.37 6.64
CA ALA A 112 9.42 -13.71 6.84
C ALA A 112 10.94 -13.73 7.07
N ARG A 113 11.69 -12.87 6.34
CA ARG A 113 13.13 -12.70 6.56
C ARG A 113 13.43 -12.02 7.90
N GLU A 114 12.69 -10.98 8.25
CA GLU A 114 12.88 -10.23 9.48
C GLU A 114 12.63 -11.10 10.73
N VAL A 115 11.56 -11.88 10.72
CA VAL A 115 11.20 -12.74 11.87
C VAL A 115 11.87 -14.11 11.83
N GLY A 116 12.47 -14.50 10.70
CA GLY A 116 13.09 -15.81 10.51
C GLY A 116 12.11 -16.99 10.45
N HIS A 117 10.82 -16.76 10.22
CA HIS A 117 9.76 -17.78 10.21
C HIS A 117 8.91 -17.70 8.95
N THR A 118 8.22 -18.80 8.64
CA THR A 118 7.21 -18.84 7.58
C THR A 118 6.04 -17.95 7.99
N VAL A 119 5.65 -17.06 7.08
CA VAL A 119 4.52 -16.14 7.28
C VAL A 119 3.42 -16.51 6.29
N ALA A 120 2.18 -16.52 6.77
CA ALA A 120 1.01 -16.80 5.95
C ALA A 120 -0.03 -15.69 6.10
N ILE A 121 -0.74 -15.38 5.01
CA ILE A 121 -2.00 -14.63 5.08
C ILE A 121 -3.13 -15.65 5.13
N ALA A 122 -3.97 -15.54 6.16
CA ALA A 122 -5.22 -16.27 6.25
C ALA A 122 -6.41 -15.31 6.13
N VAL A 123 -7.45 -15.74 5.43
CA VAL A 123 -8.74 -15.04 5.33
C VAL A 123 -9.85 -15.95 5.82
N TRP A 124 -10.96 -15.38 6.26
CA TRP A 124 -12.15 -16.17 6.57
C TRP A 124 -12.84 -16.58 5.27
N GLY A 125 -12.98 -17.90 5.04
CA GLY A 125 -13.75 -18.46 3.95
C GLY A 125 -14.87 -19.37 4.45
N ASP A 126 -15.56 -20.04 3.54
CA ASP A 126 -16.74 -20.88 3.85
C ASP A 126 -16.45 -22.01 4.84
N ARG A 127 -15.19 -22.45 4.93
CA ARG A 127 -14.74 -23.51 5.83
C ARG A 127 -13.96 -22.98 7.04
N GLY A 128 -13.89 -21.67 7.22
CA GLY A 128 -13.20 -20.99 8.31
C GLY A 128 -11.87 -20.34 7.88
N ALA A 129 -10.97 -20.15 8.83
CA ALA A 129 -9.68 -19.49 8.62
C ALA A 129 -8.81 -20.24 7.60
N THR A 130 -8.61 -19.67 6.41
CA THR A 130 -8.00 -20.36 5.26
C THR A 130 -6.76 -19.60 4.78
N ILE A 131 -5.64 -20.29 4.59
CA ILE A 131 -4.40 -19.72 4.04
C ILE A 131 -4.61 -19.38 2.56
N VAL A 132 -4.30 -18.14 2.18
CA VAL A 132 -4.39 -17.66 0.78
C VAL A 132 -3.06 -17.17 0.23
N ARG A 133 -2.06 -16.90 1.07
CA ARG A 133 -0.68 -16.58 0.66
C ARG A 133 0.32 -17.12 1.67
N LEU A 134 1.53 -17.45 1.21
CA LEU A 134 2.62 -17.96 2.02
C LEU A 134 3.95 -17.36 1.56
N ALA A 135 4.82 -17.01 2.51
CA ALA A 135 6.25 -16.82 2.29
C ALA A 135 7.03 -17.70 3.27
N GLU A 136 7.95 -18.50 2.73
CA GLU A 136 8.72 -19.46 3.51
C GLU A 136 9.82 -18.78 4.34
N ALA A 137 10.15 -19.41 5.46
CA ALA A 137 11.27 -18.99 6.30
C ALA A 137 12.61 -19.06 5.52
N PRO A 138 13.58 -18.20 5.87
CA PRO A 138 14.94 -18.28 5.31
C PRO A 138 15.68 -19.58 5.68
N SER A 139 15.28 -20.24 6.77
CA SER A 139 15.83 -21.50 7.26
C SER A 139 14.82 -22.64 7.08
N PRO A 140 15.27 -23.90 6.87
CA PRO A 140 14.38 -25.04 6.68
C PRO A 140 13.64 -25.37 7.98
N VAL A 141 12.48 -24.74 8.19
CA VAL A 141 11.50 -25.14 9.20
C VAL A 141 10.41 -25.92 8.47
N HIS A 142 10.32 -27.23 8.73
CA HIS A 142 9.31 -28.09 8.13
C HIS A 142 7.93 -27.85 8.76
N VAL A 143 7.26 -26.80 8.31
CA VAL A 143 5.84 -26.61 8.53
C VAL A 143 5.12 -26.89 7.21
N ASN A 144 4.32 -27.96 7.15
CA ASN A 144 3.48 -28.30 6.01
C ASN A 144 2.28 -27.34 5.89
N MET A 145 2.54 -26.05 5.67
CA MET A 145 1.53 -25.06 5.35
C MET A 145 1.45 -24.91 3.83
N ARG A 146 0.22 -24.98 3.30
CA ARG A 146 -0.04 -24.82 1.87
C ARG A 146 -1.15 -23.79 1.67
N HIS A 147 -1.16 -23.20 0.50
CA HIS A 147 -2.31 -22.44 0.03
C HIS A 147 -3.56 -23.34 0.11
N GLY A 148 -4.67 -22.79 0.62
CA GLY A 148 -5.93 -23.50 0.82
C GLY A 148 -6.01 -24.34 2.10
N THR A 149 -4.96 -24.42 2.92
CA THR A 149 -5.04 -25.05 4.25
C THR A 149 -6.03 -24.28 5.12
N VAL A 150 -6.99 -25.00 5.71
CA VAL A 150 -7.94 -24.47 6.68
C VAL A 150 -7.43 -24.74 8.09
N PHE A 151 -7.31 -23.70 8.89
CA PHE A 151 -6.87 -23.78 10.27
C PHE A 151 -8.03 -24.08 11.23
N SER A 152 -7.77 -24.94 12.22
CA SER A 152 -8.71 -25.17 13.32
C SER A 152 -9.00 -23.88 14.07
N LEU A 153 -10.29 -23.61 14.31
CA LEU A 153 -10.76 -22.42 15.03
C LEU A 153 -10.29 -22.38 16.49
N THR A 154 -10.17 -23.54 17.14
CA THR A 154 -9.85 -23.64 18.57
C THR A 154 -8.36 -23.91 18.84
N ASN A 155 -7.69 -24.61 17.91
CA ASN A 155 -6.33 -25.14 18.14
C ASN A 155 -5.23 -24.35 17.43
N THR A 156 -5.56 -23.29 16.68
CA THR A 156 -4.58 -22.44 16.00
C THR A 156 -4.67 -20.99 16.45
N ALA A 157 -3.56 -20.26 16.40
CA ALA A 157 -3.54 -18.83 16.69
C ALA A 157 -4.46 -18.05 15.75
N SER A 158 -4.40 -18.34 14.44
CA SER A 158 -5.25 -17.70 13.42
C SER A 158 -6.73 -17.97 13.65
N GLY A 159 -7.10 -19.22 13.99
CA GLY A 159 -8.47 -19.60 14.31
C GLY A 159 -9.03 -18.85 15.51
N ARG A 160 -8.24 -18.75 16.59
CA ARG A 160 -8.60 -17.97 17.78
C ARG A 160 -8.73 -16.49 17.49
N LEU A 161 -7.85 -15.94 16.64
CA LEU A 161 -7.91 -14.54 16.24
C LEU A 161 -9.21 -14.23 15.49
N PHE A 162 -9.59 -15.03 14.50
CA PHE A 162 -10.90 -14.87 13.86
C PHE A 162 -12.05 -15.07 14.85
N GLY A 163 -11.96 -16.05 15.75
CA GLY A 163 -12.95 -16.28 16.80
C GLY A 163 -13.17 -15.10 17.74
N ALA A 164 -12.13 -14.30 17.98
CA ALA A 164 -12.19 -13.13 18.87
C ALA A 164 -12.78 -11.88 18.20
N PHE A 165 -12.66 -11.72 16.88
CA PHE A 165 -13.00 -10.48 16.16
C PHE A 165 -14.17 -10.60 15.18
N LEU A 166 -14.57 -11.82 14.80
CA LEU A 166 -15.78 -12.02 13.99
C LEU A 166 -17.04 -12.07 14.86
N PRO A 167 -18.22 -11.76 14.29
CA PRO A 167 -19.49 -11.95 14.99
C PRO A 167 -19.62 -13.39 15.52
N ALA A 168 -20.12 -13.52 16.75
CA ALA A 168 -20.20 -14.82 17.42
C ALA A 168 -21.02 -15.86 16.62
N ASP A 169 -22.04 -15.43 15.87
CA ASP A 169 -22.85 -16.33 15.04
C ASP A 169 -22.07 -16.87 13.84
N THR A 170 -21.23 -16.05 13.22
CA THR A 170 -20.35 -16.46 12.12
C THR A 170 -19.36 -17.53 12.55
N VAL A 171 -18.77 -17.38 13.74
CA VAL A 171 -17.80 -18.34 14.29
C VAL A 171 -18.50 -19.62 14.74
N ARG A 172 -19.63 -19.51 15.45
CA ARG A 172 -20.40 -20.66 15.96
C ARG A 172 -20.94 -21.56 14.85
N ALA A 173 -21.21 -21.04 13.66
CA ALA A 173 -21.65 -21.86 12.53
C ALA A 173 -20.59 -22.88 12.05
N LEU A 174 -19.32 -22.72 12.45
CA LEU A 174 -18.19 -23.56 12.05
C LEU A 174 -17.47 -24.25 13.22
N LEU A 175 -18.02 -24.15 14.44
CA LEU A 175 -17.56 -24.88 15.63
C LEU A 175 -18.32 -26.20 15.77
#